data_AF-A0A8T1S2H0-F1
#
_entry.id   AF-A0A8T1S2H0-F1
#
_cell.length_a   1.000
_cell.length_b   1.000
_cell.length_c   1.000
_cell.angle_alpha   90.00
_cell.angle_beta   90.00
_cell.angle_gamma   90.00
#
_symmetry.space_group_name_H-M   'P 1'
#
loop_
_entity.id
_entity.type
_entity.pdbx_description
1 polymer ?
#
loop_
_entity_poly.entity_id
_entity_poly.type
_entity_poly.pdbx_seq_one_letter_code
_entity_poly.pdbx_strand_id
1 'polypeptide(L)'
;MALRGPRPALLLTLALLAACVALTIGSRWNPLNDIFRKEHVDFPKTVATNNNAYCNKMMWSRVMYWKYSNTFIHSSNEEINKVCTTDGVASGPYKFESKNPFNITICTFNPWSISYTGVSVSEKIVISCWNALPVFYVKNR
;
A
#
# COMPACT_ATOMS: atom_id res chain seq x y z
N MET A 1 -38.50 20.01 -42.43
CA MET A 1 -37.75 18.86 -41.88
C MET A 1 -37.81 18.95 -40.37
N ALA A 2 -38.50 18.03 -39.69
CA ALA A 2 -38.62 18.07 -38.24
C ALA A 2 -37.30 17.60 -37.62
N LEU A 3 -36.62 18.49 -36.87
CA LEU A 3 -35.50 18.07 -36.04
C LEU A 3 -36.02 17.06 -35.01
N ARG A 4 -35.64 15.80 -35.17
CA ARG A 4 -35.79 14.80 -34.09
C ARG A 4 -34.92 15.28 -32.94
N GLY A 5 -35.57 15.80 -31.89
CA GLY A 5 -34.91 16.19 -30.66
C GLY A 5 -34.12 15.01 -30.07
N PRO A 6 -33.05 15.29 -29.31
CA PRO A 6 -32.19 14.25 -28.74
C PRO A 6 -33.04 13.26 -27.96
N ARG A 7 -32.93 11.97 -28.32
CA ARG A 7 -33.72 10.90 -27.70
C ARG A 7 -33.39 10.85 -26.20
N PRO A 8 -34.39 10.94 -25.29
CA PRO A 8 -34.16 10.94 -23.84
C PRO A 8 -33.32 9.76 -23.35
N ALA A 9 -33.49 8.59 -23.97
CA ALA A 9 -32.71 7.38 -23.69
C ALA A 9 -31.20 7.53 -23.98
N LEU A 10 -30.83 8.35 -24.97
CA LEU A 10 -29.43 8.58 -25.35
C LEU A 10 -28.73 9.53 -24.36
N LEU A 11 -29.46 10.50 -23.83
CA LEU A 11 -28.95 11.38 -22.76
C LEU A 11 -28.80 10.63 -21.43
N LEU A 12 -29.75 9.75 -21.10
CA LEU A 12 -29.70 8.93 -19.90
C LEU A 12 -28.51 7.96 -19.90
N THR A 13 -28.25 7.31 -21.05
CA THR A 13 -27.10 6.41 -21.22
C THR A 13 -25.77 7.16 -21.15
N LEU A 14 -25.67 8.36 -21.73
CA LEU A 14 -24.47 9.20 -21.56
C LEU A 14 -24.25 9.61 -20.10
N ALA A 15 -25.30 9.97 -19.38
CA ALA A 15 -25.20 10.35 -17.96
C ALA A 15 -24.76 9.18 -17.07
N LEU A 16 -25.29 7.97 -17.32
CA LEU A 16 -24.87 6.74 -16.66
C LEU A 16 -23.40 6.40 -16.95
N LEU A 17 -22.97 6.51 -18.21
CA LEU A 17 -21.57 6.31 -18.60
C LEU A 17 -20.64 7.35 -17.94
N ALA A 18 -21.02 8.62 -17.90
CA ALA A 18 -20.25 9.67 -17.24
C ALA A 18 -20.13 9.44 -15.73
N ALA A 19 -21.21 8.98 -15.07
CA ALA A 19 -21.19 8.62 -13.66
C ALA A 19 -20.29 7.39 -13.39
N CYS A 20 -20.36 6.35 -14.24
CA CYS A 20 -19.45 5.20 -14.15
C CYS A 20 -17.99 5.61 -14.32
N VAL A 21 -17.69 6.47 -15.30
CA VAL A 21 -16.34 6.98 -15.54
C VAL A 21 -15.85 7.82 -14.35
N ALA A 22 -16.68 8.72 -13.81
CA ALA A 22 -16.34 9.52 -12.62
C ALA A 22 -16.03 8.65 -11.38
N LEU A 23 -16.76 7.54 -11.20
CA LEU A 23 -16.49 6.58 -10.12
C LEU A 23 -15.15 5.84 -10.31
N THR A 24 -14.75 5.55 -11.55
CA THR A 24 -13.46 4.90 -11.85
C THR A 24 -12.26 5.86 -11.81
N ILE A 25 -12.47 7.16 -12.08
CA ILE A 25 -11.41 8.20 -11.98
C ILE A 25 -11.02 8.46 -10.51
N GLY A 26 -11.87 8.07 -9.54
CA GLY A 26 -11.62 8.24 -8.11
C GLY A 26 -10.36 7.53 -7.58
N SER A 27 -9.92 6.44 -8.22
CA SER A 27 -8.61 5.84 -7.92
C SER A 27 -7.53 6.58 -8.71
N ARG A 28 -7.04 7.69 -8.19
CA ARG A 28 -5.89 8.40 -8.76
C ARG A 28 -4.70 7.44 -8.81
N TRP A 29 -4.29 7.08 -10.02
CA TRP A 29 -3.07 6.32 -10.24
C TRP A 29 -1.89 7.05 -9.59
N ASN A 30 -1.21 6.38 -8.67
CA ASN A 30 -0.06 6.93 -7.96
C ASN A 30 1.06 5.88 -7.94
N PRO A 31 2.07 6.01 -8.84
CA PRO A 31 3.17 5.05 -8.94
C PRO A 31 3.91 4.81 -7.63
N LEU A 32 4.03 5.84 -6.79
CA LEU A 32 4.70 5.73 -5.50
C LEU A 32 3.89 4.89 -4.51
N ASN A 33 2.56 4.97 -4.57
CA ASN A 33 1.69 4.11 -3.78
C ASN A 33 1.76 2.65 -4.27
N ASP A 34 1.81 2.43 -5.58
CA ASP A 34 1.97 1.08 -6.14
C ASP A 34 3.30 0.45 -5.71
N ILE A 35 4.40 1.21 -5.73
CA ILE A 35 5.70 0.79 -5.22
C ILE A 35 5.60 0.50 -3.72
N PHE A 36 5.02 1.41 -2.92
CA PHE A 36 4.84 1.19 -1.49
C PHE A 36 4.08 -0.11 -1.20
N ARG A 37 2.97 -0.36 -1.91
CA ARG A 37 2.16 -1.59 -1.73
C ARG A 37 2.95 -2.84 -2.12
N LYS A 38 3.65 -2.80 -3.25
CA LYS A 38 4.53 -3.89 -3.71
C LYS A 38 5.62 -4.20 -2.70
N GLU A 39 6.25 -3.18 -2.12
CA GLU A 39 7.42 -3.37 -1.26
C GLU A 39 7.06 -3.62 0.20
N HIS A 40 5.93 -3.08 0.69
CA HIS A 40 5.64 -3.02 2.12
C HIS A 40 4.33 -3.64 2.55
N VAL A 41 3.45 -4.10 1.64
CA VAL A 41 2.15 -4.67 2.03
C VAL A 41 2.08 -6.16 1.68
N ASP A 42 1.71 -6.99 2.66
CA ASP A 42 1.46 -8.41 2.49
C ASP A 42 0.29 -8.85 3.36
N PHE A 43 -0.91 -8.80 2.78
CA PHE A 43 -2.16 -9.13 3.46
C PHE A 43 -3.13 -9.88 2.53
N PRO A 44 -3.67 -11.05 2.94
CA PRO A 44 -3.29 -11.81 4.14
C PRO A 44 -1.81 -12.19 4.15
N LYS A 45 -1.20 -12.33 5.33
CA LYS A 45 0.23 -12.67 5.45
C LYS A 45 0.51 -13.98 4.70
N THR A 46 1.50 -13.96 3.82
CA THR A 46 1.93 -15.13 3.07
C THR A 46 2.41 -16.23 4.02
N VAL A 47 1.91 -17.46 3.83
CA VAL A 47 2.27 -18.62 4.66
C VAL A 47 3.72 -19.06 4.36
N ALA A 48 4.47 -19.31 5.43
CA ALA A 48 5.82 -19.85 5.44
C ALA A 48 6.10 -20.61 6.75
N THR A 49 7.12 -21.46 6.77
CA THR A 49 7.48 -22.30 7.92
C THR A 49 8.01 -21.51 9.12
N ASN A 50 8.69 -20.38 8.88
CA ASN A 50 9.16 -19.43 9.88
C ASN A 50 9.40 -18.06 9.24
N ASN A 51 9.77 -17.05 10.04
CA ASN A 51 9.97 -15.69 9.54
C ASN A 51 11.17 -15.54 8.59
N ASN A 52 12.21 -16.36 8.71
CA ASN A 52 13.34 -16.34 7.78
C ASN A 52 12.90 -16.87 6.40
N ALA A 53 12.17 -17.99 6.38
CA ALA A 53 11.58 -18.54 5.15
C ALA A 53 10.59 -17.56 4.52
N TYR A 54 9.77 -16.88 5.34
CA TYR A 54 8.89 -15.80 4.91
C TYR A 54 9.67 -14.68 4.21
N CYS A 55 10.71 -14.14 4.86
CA CYS A 55 11.48 -13.04 4.31
C CYS A 55 12.21 -13.43 3.03
N ASN A 56 12.81 -14.62 2.96
CA ASN A 56 13.41 -15.10 1.72
C ASN A 56 12.35 -15.22 0.62
N LYS A 57 11.19 -15.81 0.89
CA LYS A 57 10.11 -15.91 -0.10
C LYS A 57 9.61 -14.54 -0.58
N MET A 58 9.39 -13.61 0.34
CA MET A 58 8.77 -12.32 0.04
C MET A 58 9.74 -11.33 -0.61
N MET A 59 10.98 -11.25 -0.14
CA MET A 59 11.98 -10.37 -0.77
C MET A 59 12.25 -10.80 -2.22
N TRP A 60 12.24 -12.11 -2.48
CA TRP A 60 12.40 -12.63 -3.84
C TRP A 60 11.17 -12.42 -4.71
N SER A 61 9.97 -12.71 -4.20
CA SER A 61 8.72 -12.56 -4.98
C SER A 61 8.41 -11.11 -5.33
N ARG A 62 8.87 -10.16 -4.51
CA ARG A 62 8.72 -8.72 -4.73
C ARG A 62 9.90 -8.09 -5.48
N VAL A 63 10.87 -8.88 -5.95
CA VAL A 63 12.02 -8.40 -6.73
C VAL A 63 12.86 -7.36 -5.94
N MET A 64 12.99 -7.57 -4.63
CA MET A 64 13.76 -6.73 -3.71
C MET A 64 15.06 -7.41 -3.28
N TYR A 65 15.73 -8.07 -4.21
CA TYR A 65 16.97 -8.81 -3.95
C TYR A 65 18.03 -7.90 -3.33
N TRP A 66 18.79 -8.42 -2.37
CA TRP A 66 19.90 -7.73 -1.70
C TRP A 66 19.54 -6.43 -0.97
N LYS A 67 18.25 -6.03 -0.96
CA LYS A 67 17.79 -4.87 -0.19
C LYS A 67 18.05 -5.15 1.28
N TYR A 68 18.90 -4.31 1.89
CA TYR A 68 19.47 -4.60 3.21
C TYR A 68 18.43 -4.79 4.31
N SER A 69 17.35 -4.02 4.25
CA SER A 69 16.25 -4.10 5.21
C SER A 69 14.94 -3.69 4.56
N ASN A 70 13.87 -4.38 4.91
CA ASN A 70 12.52 -4.06 4.45
C ASN A 70 11.49 -4.51 5.47
N THR A 71 10.39 -3.79 5.60
CA THR A 71 9.28 -4.16 6.47
C THR A 71 8.05 -4.48 5.64
N PHE A 72 7.42 -5.62 5.92
CA PHE A 72 6.09 -5.98 5.41
C PHE A 72 5.04 -5.74 6.48
N ILE A 73 3.97 -5.04 6.12
CA ILE A 73 2.81 -4.76 6.96
C ILE A 73 1.72 -5.78 6.63
N HIS A 74 1.21 -6.45 7.66
CA HIS A 74 0.16 -7.46 7.54
C HIS A 74 -1.21 -6.88 7.84
N SER A 75 -1.64 -5.92 7.02
CA SER A 75 -2.96 -5.31 7.11
C SER A 75 -3.46 -4.92 5.73
N SER A 76 -4.78 -4.71 5.60
CA SER A 76 -5.39 -4.34 4.34
C SER A 76 -4.94 -2.95 3.88
N ASN A 77 -5.04 -2.68 2.58
CA ASN A 77 -4.68 -1.36 2.04
C ASN A 77 -5.57 -0.27 2.64
N GLU A 78 -6.85 -0.59 2.91
CA GLU A 78 -7.82 0.33 3.50
C GLU A 78 -7.37 0.80 4.88
N GLU A 79 -6.95 -0.13 5.75
CA GLU A 79 -6.47 0.20 7.10
C GLU A 79 -5.14 0.98 7.07
N ILE A 80 -4.23 0.62 6.16
CA ILE A 80 -2.96 1.34 6.02
C ILE A 80 -3.21 2.76 5.49
N ASN A 81 -4.13 2.94 4.54
CA ASN A 81 -4.49 4.25 4.00
C ASN A 81 -5.09 5.17 5.06
N LYS A 82 -5.79 4.63 6.08
CA LYS A 82 -6.30 5.43 7.19
C LYS A 82 -5.20 6.14 7.98
N VAL A 83 -3.97 5.62 8.00
CA VAL A 83 -2.82 6.32 8.61
C VAL A 83 -2.59 7.68 7.94
N CYS A 84 -2.89 7.82 6.65
CA CYS A 84 -2.79 9.07 5.91
C CYS A 84 -4.01 10.00 6.06
N THR A 85 -5.06 9.58 6.76
CA THR A 85 -6.31 10.35 6.90
C THR A 85 -6.76 10.48 8.35
N THR A 86 -7.33 9.43 8.94
CA THR A 86 -8.00 9.48 10.25
C THR A 86 -7.17 8.86 11.37
N ASP A 87 -6.31 7.90 11.05
CA ASP A 87 -5.68 6.99 12.02
C ASP A 87 -4.17 7.19 12.14
N GLY A 88 -3.65 8.30 11.61
CA GLY A 88 -2.29 8.75 11.83
C GLY A 88 -2.18 10.01 12.66
N VAL A 89 -1.00 10.25 13.22
CA VAL A 89 -0.59 11.50 13.87
C VAL A 89 0.61 12.04 13.09
N ALA A 90 0.57 13.31 12.72
CA ALA A 90 1.67 13.93 12.01
C ALA A 90 2.94 13.92 12.86
N SER A 91 4.02 13.32 12.35
CA SER A 91 5.33 13.19 13.01
C SER A 91 6.45 13.96 12.27
N GLY A 92 6.08 14.72 11.25
CA GLY A 92 6.97 15.58 10.47
C GLY A 92 6.37 15.92 9.09
N PRO A 93 7.12 16.61 8.22
CA PRO A 93 6.65 16.94 6.87
C PRO A 93 6.25 15.67 6.11
N TYR A 94 4.97 15.58 5.75
CA TYR A 94 4.36 14.44 5.06
C TYR A 94 4.45 13.09 5.79
N LYS A 95 4.94 13.04 7.04
CA LYS A 95 5.12 11.81 7.82
C LYS A 95 4.00 11.63 8.82
N PHE A 96 3.45 10.43 8.86
CA PHE A 96 2.36 10.07 9.76
C PHE A 96 2.73 8.79 10.50
N GLU A 97 2.72 8.86 11.82
CA GLU A 97 2.81 7.70 12.70
C GLU A 97 1.41 7.12 12.93
N SER A 98 1.24 5.81 12.85
CA SER A 98 -0.05 5.19 13.13
C SER A 98 -0.44 5.33 14.60
N LYS A 99 -1.72 5.58 14.87
CA LYS A 99 -2.27 5.62 16.24
C LYS A 99 -2.21 4.25 16.90
N ASN A 100 -2.52 3.20 16.14
CA ASN A 100 -2.52 1.80 16.58
C ASN A 100 -1.32 1.03 15.99
N PRO A 101 -0.83 -0.01 16.67
CA PRO A 101 0.22 -0.86 16.15
C PRO A 101 -0.30 -1.75 15.00
N PHE A 102 0.60 -2.08 14.07
CA PHE A 102 0.39 -3.05 13.01
C PHE A 102 1.22 -4.29 13.26
N ASN A 103 0.68 -5.46 12.88
CA ASN A 103 1.50 -6.66 12.76
C ASN A 103 2.41 -6.51 11.55
N ILE A 104 3.72 -6.57 11.78
CA ILE A 104 4.72 -6.42 10.73
C ILE A 104 5.72 -7.57 10.76
N THR A 105 6.44 -7.76 9.66
CA THR A 105 7.65 -8.56 9.61
C THR A 105 8.79 -7.75 9.02
N ILE A 106 9.84 -7.56 9.80
CA ILE A 106 11.07 -6.89 9.40
C ILE A 106 12.01 -7.94 8.84
N CYS A 107 12.42 -7.76 7.59
CA CYS A 107 13.37 -8.59 6.89
C CYS A 107 14.72 -7.87 6.83
N THR A 108 15.79 -8.55 7.25
CA THR A 108 17.16 -8.03 7.22
C THR A 108 18.02 -8.97 6.41
N PHE A 109 18.76 -8.42 5.46
CA PHE A 109 19.64 -9.19 4.59
C PHE A 109 20.94 -9.51 5.33
N ASN A 110 21.39 -10.77 5.22
CA ASN A 110 22.69 -11.22 5.65
C ASN A 110 23.58 -11.47 4.42
N PRO A 111 24.59 -10.62 4.16
CA PRO A 111 25.50 -10.77 3.02
C PRO A 111 26.32 -12.06 3.05
N TRP A 112 26.61 -12.60 4.23
CA TRP A 112 27.49 -13.76 4.39
C TRP A 112 26.80 -15.07 3.99
N SER A 113 25.52 -15.20 4.33
CA SER A 113 24.70 -16.37 3.99
C SER A 113 23.81 -16.16 2.76
N ILE A 114 23.84 -14.97 2.15
CA ILE A 114 22.99 -14.56 1.02
C ILE A 114 21.51 -14.91 1.32
N SER A 115 21.06 -14.56 2.52
CA SER A 115 19.73 -14.90 2.99
C SER A 115 19.15 -13.81 3.86
N TYR A 116 17.84 -13.88 4.09
CA TYR A 116 17.14 -12.95 4.96
C TYR A 116 16.82 -13.58 6.31
N THR A 117 17.01 -12.79 7.37
CA THR A 117 16.42 -13.04 8.68
C THR A 117 15.12 -12.25 8.80
N GLY A 118 14.15 -12.81 9.52
CA GLY A 118 12.84 -12.20 9.70
C GLY A 118 12.46 -12.10 11.16
N VAL A 119 11.98 -10.94 11.58
CA VAL A 119 11.42 -10.71 12.92
C VAL A 119 10.00 -10.19 12.77
N SER A 120 9.02 -10.89 13.36
CA SER A 120 7.65 -10.38 13.43
C SER A 120 7.42 -9.69 14.75
N VAL A 121 6.86 -8.48 14.69
CA VAL A 121 6.52 -7.67 15.86
C VAL A 121 5.19 -6.96 15.62
N SER A 122 4.60 -6.44 16.69
CA SER A 122 3.44 -5.56 16.62
C SER A 122 3.89 -4.18 17.10
N GLU A 123 4.03 -3.23 16.18
CA GLU A 123 4.52 -1.88 16.48
C GLU A 123 3.84 -0.82 15.63
N LYS A 124 3.94 0.44 16.05
CA LYS A 124 3.47 1.57 15.24
C LYS A 124 4.38 1.78 14.05
N ILE A 125 3.78 2.10 12.91
CA ILE A 125 4.52 2.38 11.69
C ILE A 125 4.57 3.88 11.45
N VAL A 126 5.63 4.35 10.79
CA VAL A 126 5.72 5.71 10.28
C VAL A 126 5.81 5.63 8.76
N ILE A 127 4.90 6.31 8.08
CA ILE A 127 4.85 6.34 6.61
C ILE A 127 4.75 7.77 6.11
N SER A 128 5.29 8.02 4.92
CA SER A 128 5.03 9.26 4.23
C SER A 128 3.76 9.15 3.41
N CYS A 129 2.95 10.21 3.43
CA CYS A 129 1.66 10.27 2.76
C CYS A 129 1.64 11.37 1.69
N TRP A 130 1.01 11.07 0.56
CA TRP A 130 0.76 12.01 -0.53
C TRP A 130 -0.66 11.83 -1.05
N ASN A 131 -1.47 12.89 -1.06
CA ASN A 131 -2.87 12.84 -1.46
C ASN A 131 -3.66 11.70 -0.77
N ALA A 132 -3.54 11.60 0.57
CA ALA A 132 -4.17 10.56 1.39
C ALA A 132 -3.74 9.11 1.11
N LEU A 133 -2.66 8.90 0.35
CA LEU A 133 -2.11 7.57 0.06
C LEU A 133 -0.69 7.43 0.62
N PRO A 134 -0.33 6.24 1.14
CA PRO A 134 1.03 5.97 1.59
C PRO A 134 1.97 5.83 0.38
N VAL A 135 3.12 6.48 0.44
CA VAL A 135 4.09 6.51 -0.68
C VAL A 135 5.50 6.10 -0.27
N PHE A 136 5.81 6.07 1.03
CA PHE A 136 7.13 5.67 1.52
C PHE A 136 7.04 5.11 2.93
N TYR A 137 7.80 4.05 3.23
CA TYR A 137 7.95 3.53 4.58
C TYR A 137 9.13 4.20 5.27
N VAL A 138 8.89 4.89 6.39
CA VAL A 138 9.95 5.52 7.17
C VAL A 138 10.50 4.49 8.15
N LYS A 139 11.74 4.04 7.92
CA LYS A 139 12.43 3.14 8.84
C LYS A 139 12.64 3.86 10.18
N ASN A 140 12.07 3.34 11.27
CA ASN A 140 12.43 3.79 12.61
C ASN A 140 13.88 3.41 12.89
N ARG A 141 14.65 4.37 13.42
CA ARG A 141 16.04 4.18 13.85
C ARG A 141 16.10 3.32 15.10
#